data_AF-A0A842PBV6-F1
#
_entry.id   AF-A0A842PBV6-F1
#
_cell.length_a   1.000
_cell.length_b   1.000
_cell.length_c   1.000
_cell.angle_alpha   90.00
_cell.angle_beta   90.00
_cell.angle_gamma   90.00
#
_symmetry.space_group_name_H-M   'P 1'
#
loop_
_entity.id
_entity.type
_entity.pdbx_description
1 polymer ?
#
loop_
_entity_poly.entity_id
_entity_poly.type
_entity_poly.pdbx_seq_one_letter_code
_entity_poly.pdbx_strand_id
1 'polypeptide(L)'
;MLTRRIVALTLFGLLILPLCAPVAAEWEEDTWLTTIIGPERLGLGDEFGCHGMAGSETSVYELEISECRDYLTERINASKWGANPISLGLDSDRLNEIDSETIAAAGFAIVDQQIIPLNSEIKNLSYNGGSLEKDRQTIDHFQALIQDEEPLINFYWHARDHDVIVRPNSELVSSIESTTAWFTTWGEHASYQAMKSEFSLDNSSSDSWLVAFESDSQSSNDVFWDVPITNKFSNINADVVSVNYGDISLDELEIDSPHLQTGWRQENNSLILTLMPGQQVRINFDTSANNDSTQQTCERFNCHKVAITVAGIHTNDLFDWSRRWDDTPMRFTWLVEPREVSQYNWILPAFAVIVALSAPVAIIWLVKNDRRAQQAIAVLDTLDNLKFEEE
;
A
#
# COMPACT_ATOMS: atom_id res chain seq x y z
N MET A 1 -46.78 -39.78 -2.76
CA MET A 1 -46.92 -38.32 -2.52
C MET A 1 -45.98 -37.81 -1.43
N LEU A 2 -45.79 -38.55 -0.33
CA LEU A 2 -44.89 -38.17 0.78
C LEU A 2 -43.43 -37.94 0.32
N THR A 3 -42.88 -38.84 -0.50
CA THR A 3 -41.52 -38.76 -1.05
C THR A 3 -41.26 -37.55 -1.93
N ARG A 4 -42.24 -37.13 -2.76
CA ARG A 4 -42.11 -35.91 -3.58
C ARG A 4 -42.12 -34.63 -2.75
N ARG A 5 -42.88 -34.59 -1.65
CA ARG A 5 -42.91 -33.45 -0.72
C ARG A 5 -41.60 -33.31 0.06
N ILE A 6 -41.03 -34.43 0.49
CA ILE A 6 -39.74 -34.46 1.21
C ILE A 6 -38.60 -33.99 0.28
N VAL A 7 -38.58 -34.45 -0.97
CA VAL A 7 -37.58 -34.02 -1.98
C VAL A 7 -37.73 -32.53 -2.32
N ALA A 8 -38.96 -32.01 -2.42
CA ALA A 8 -39.19 -30.60 -2.66
C ALA A 8 -38.75 -29.72 -1.48
N LEU A 9 -39.04 -30.14 -0.23
CA LEU A 9 -38.63 -29.42 0.98
C LEU A 9 -37.11 -29.42 1.17
N THR A 10 -36.43 -30.51 0.81
CA THR A 10 -34.96 -30.60 0.88
C THR A 10 -34.28 -29.74 -0.19
N LEU A 11 -34.76 -29.75 -1.43
CA LEU A 11 -34.29 -28.83 -2.48
C LEU A 11 -34.53 -27.36 -2.12
N PHE A 12 -35.69 -27.06 -1.53
CA PHE A 12 -36.01 -25.71 -1.06
C PHE A 12 -35.10 -25.28 0.10
N GLY A 13 -34.81 -26.18 1.05
CA GLY A 13 -33.84 -25.92 2.12
C GLY A 13 -32.43 -25.67 1.59
N LEU A 14 -31.98 -26.46 0.61
CA LEU A 14 -30.67 -26.30 -0.04
C LEU A 14 -30.54 -24.97 -0.80
N LEU A 15 -31.64 -24.49 -1.40
CA LEU A 15 -31.68 -23.19 -2.09
C LEU A 15 -31.73 -22.00 -1.13
N ILE A 16 -32.23 -22.18 0.10
CA ILE A 16 -32.37 -21.10 1.09
C ILE A 16 -31.15 -21.00 2.03
N LEU A 17 -30.41 -22.10 2.22
CA LEU A 17 -29.16 -22.11 2.99
C LEU A 17 -28.19 -20.94 2.68
N PRO A 18 -27.89 -20.58 1.41
CA PRO A 18 -27.01 -19.44 1.12
C PRO A 18 -27.65 -18.07 1.44
N LEU A 19 -28.98 -17.98 1.57
CA LEU A 19 -29.69 -16.75 1.98
C LEU A 19 -29.72 -16.55 3.50
N CYS A 20 -29.44 -17.61 4.26
CA CYS A 20 -29.37 -17.57 5.73
C CYS A 20 -27.93 -17.58 6.25
N ALA A 21 -26.93 -17.60 5.36
CA ALA A 21 -25.55 -17.39 5.75
C ALA A 21 -25.40 -15.91 6.19
N PRO A 22 -24.98 -15.62 7.42
CA PRO A 22 -24.66 -14.26 7.80
C PRO A 22 -23.45 -13.82 6.97
N VAL A 23 -23.67 -12.96 5.97
CA VAL A 23 -22.58 -12.16 5.41
C VAL A 23 -22.51 -10.92 6.30
N ALA A 24 -21.79 -11.05 7.41
CA ALA A 24 -21.49 -9.97 8.34
C ALA A 24 -20.02 -9.58 8.19
N ALA A 25 -19.61 -9.27 6.97
CA ALA A 25 -18.38 -8.52 6.75
C ALA A 25 -18.80 -7.07 6.53
N GLU A 26 -18.28 -6.15 7.34
CA GLU A 26 -18.55 -4.71 7.23
C GLU A 26 -17.72 -4.09 6.09
N TRP A 27 -16.59 -4.73 5.76
CA TRP A 27 -15.69 -4.36 4.67
C TRP A 27 -15.36 -5.55 3.75
N GLU A 28 -14.96 -5.23 2.51
CA GLU A 28 -14.48 -6.16 1.48
C GLU A 28 -12.95 -6.05 1.34
N GLU A 29 -12.31 -7.21 1.29
CA GLU A 29 -10.86 -7.34 1.17
C GLU A 29 -10.35 -6.90 -0.21
N ASP A 30 -9.28 -6.10 -0.24
CA ASP A 30 -8.51 -5.89 -1.46
C ASP A 30 -7.58 -7.06 -1.76
N THR A 31 -8.04 -7.98 -2.59
CA THR A 31 -7.26 -9.15 -3.03
C THR A 31 -5.97 -8.77 -3.78
N TRP A 32 -5.83 -7.53 -4.27
CA TRP A 32 -4.60 -7.11 -4.96
C TRP A 32 -3.41 -6.93 -4.03
N LEU A 33 -3.66 -6.68 -2.73
CA LEU A 33 -2.61 -6.58 -1.71
C LEU A 33 -1.83 -7.89 -1.55
N THR A 34 -2.52 -9.03 -1.58
CA THR A 34 -1.91 -10.35 -1.36
C THR A 34 -1.48 -11.04 -2.66
N THR A 35 -2.03 -10.63 -3.81
CA THR A 35 -1.83 -11.32 -5.09
C THR A 35 -0.64 -10.77 -5.84
N ILE A 36 -0.76 -10.43 -7.14
CA ILE A 36 0.40 -10.10 -7.99
C ILE A 36 0.91 -8.68 -7.68
N ILE A 37 0.00 -7.73 -7.49
CA ILE A 37 0.32 -6.30 -7.48
C ILE A 37 1.03 -5.90 -6.19
N GLY A 38 0.49 -6.26 -5.02
CA GLY A 38 1.11 -5.92 -3.74
C GLY A 38 2.60 -6.34 -3.67
N PRO A 39 2.93 -7.62 -3.89
CA PRO A 39 4.31 -8.10 -3.96
C PRO A 39 5.16 -7.45 -5.05
N GLU A 40 4.61 -7.14 -6.22
CA GLU A 40 5.35 -6.41 -7.27
C GLU A 40 5.69 -5.00 -6.82
N ARG A 41 4.73 -4.24 -6.26
CA ARG A 41 4.96 -2.90 -5.71
C ARG A 41 5.96 -2.94 -4.55
N LEU A 42 5.82 -3.91 -3.66
CA LEU A 42 6.77 -4.15 -2.57
C LEU A 42 8.19 -4.42 -3.10
N GLY A 43 8.31 -5.23 -4.15
CA GLY A 43 9.58 -5.54 -4.81
C GLY A 43 10.22 -4.33 -5.49
N LEU A 44 9.42 -3.39 -5.99
CA LEU A 44 9.90 -2.10 -6.49
C LEU A 44 10.39 -1.18 -5.35
N GLY A 45 9.95 -1.43 -4.11
CA GLY A 45 10.33 -0.67 -2.92
C GLY A 45 9.24 0.30 -2.45
N ASP A 46 7.99 0.10 -2.86
CA ASP A 46 6.86 0.81 -2.25
C ASP A 46 6.60 0.34 -0.82
N GLU A 47 5.81 1.15 -0.12
CA GLU A 47 5.37 0.94 1.25
C GLU A 47 3.84 0.80 1.32
N PHE A 48 3.37 0.03 2.29
CA PHE A 48 1.97 -0.07 2.67
C PHE A 48 1.77 0.50 4.08
N GLY A 49 0.97 1.56 4.17
CA GLY A 49 0.54 2.19 5.41
C GLY A 49 -0.97 2.09 5.58
N CYS A 50 -1.47 2.53 6.73
CA CYS A 50 -2.89 2.47 7.07
C CYS A 50 -3.63 3.76 6.75
N HIS A 51 -4.92 3.66 6.43
CA HIS A 51 -5.85 4.78 6.33
C HIS A 51 -7.20 4.45 7.01
N GLY A 52 -7.17 3.66 8.08
CA GLY A 52 -8.38 3.27 8.83
C GLY A 52 -9.14 2.09 8.22
N MET A 53 -10.39 1.92 8.66
CA MET A 53 -11.28 0.83 8.23
C MET A 53 -12.60 1.38 7.69
N ALA A 54 -12.90 1.05 6.44
CA ALA A 54 -14.17 1.44 5.82
C ALA A 54 -15.40 0.92 6.58
N GLY A 55 -16.44 1.76 6.68
CA GLY A 55 -17.70 1.41 7.33
C GLY A 55 -17.61 1.22 8.85
N SER A 56 -16.47 1.53 9.48
CA SER A 56 -16.30 1.52 10.92
C SER A 56 -17.28 2.49 11.59
N GLU A 57 -18.39 1.98 12.10
CA GLU A 57 -19.26 2.70 13.05
C GLU A 57 -18.66 2.70 14.48
N THR A 58 -17.40 2.26 14.63
CA THR A 58 -16.78 2.20 15.95
C THR A 58 -16.54 3.62 16.47
N SER A 59 -17.10 3.92 17.65
CA SER A 59 -16.88 5.20 18.32
C SER A 59 -15.47 5.31 18.93
N VAL A 60 -14.54 4.41 18.58
CA VAL A 60 -13.23 4.24 19.22
C VAL A 60 -12.15 4.13 18.15
N TYR A 61 -11.54 5.25 17.82
CA TYR A 61 -10.53 5.39 16.77
C TYR A 61 -9.30 4.48 16.99
N GLU A 62 -8.93 4.21 18.26
CA GLU A 62 -7.81 3.31 18.61
C GLU A 62 -8.02 1.88 18.08
N LEU A 63 -9.24 1.35 18.21
CA LEU A 63 -9.55 0.00 17.76
C LEU A 63 -9.44 -0.09 16.24
N GLU A 64 -9.97 0.91 15.54
CA GLU A 64 -9.94 1.00 14.08
C GLU A 64 -8.52 1.02 13.52
N ILE A 65 -7.61 1.79 14.13
CA ILE A 65 -6.21 1.84 13.74
C ILE A 65 -5.53 0.48 13.95
N SER A 66 -5.80 -0.18 15.09
CA SER A 66 -5.25 -1.51 15.35
C SER A 66 -5.78 -2.54 14.35
N GLU A 67 -7.06 -2.49 14.01
CA GLU A 67 -7.67 -3.38 13.02
C GLU A 67 -7.07 -3.17 11.63
N CYS A 68 -6.83 -1.92 11.21
CA CYS A 68 -6.15 -1.66 9.95
C CYS A 68 -4.72 -2.24 9.93
N ARG A 69 -3.98 -2.06 11.03
CA ARG A 69 -2.62 -2.61 11.15
C ARG A 69 -2.64 -4.13 11.03
N ASP A 70 -3.57 -4.77 11.74
CA ASP A 70 -3.71 -6.23 11.72
C ASP A 70 -4.13 -6.70 10.32
N TYR A 71 -5.04 -5.99 9.66
CA TYR A 71 -5.44 -6.25 8.26
C TYR A 71 -4.23 -6.27 7.31
N LEU A 72 -3.35 -5.26 7.40
CA LEU A 72 -2.14 -5.17 6.57
C LEU A 72 -1.13 -6.26 6.90
N THR A 73 -0.78 -6.43 8.17
CA THR A 73 0.28 -7.35 8.60
C THR A 73 -0.05 -8.82 8.33
N GLU A 74 -1.32 -9.19 8.28
CA GLU A 74 -1.77 -10.52 7.85
C GLU A 74 -1.60 -10.78 6.35
N ARG A 75 -1.41 -9.73 5.53
CA ARG A 75 -1.54 -9.78 4.06
C ARG A 75 -0.27 -9.46 3.31
N ILE A 76 0.49 -8.48 3.79
CA ILE A 76 1.70 -8.03 3.12
C ILE A 76 2.68 -7.43 4.13
N ASN A 77 3.98 -7.56 3.85
CA ASN A 77 4.98 -6.78 4.57
C ASN A 77 4.81 -5.30 4.22
N ALA A 78 4.83 -4.42 5.22
CA ALA A 78 4.68 -3.00 4.99
C ALA A 78 5.79 -2.40 4.11
N SER A 79 7.00 -2.97 4.12
CA SER A 79 8.11 -2.56 3.27
C SER A 79 9.08 -3.72 3.05
N LYS A 80 9.97 -3.59 2.06
CA LYS A 80 11.13 -4.48 1.92
C LYS A 80 12.04 -4.46 3.15
N TRP A 81 11.95 -3.40 3.98
CA TRP A 81 12.73 -3.24 5.21
C TRP A 81 12.06 -3.82 6.46
N GLY A 82 10.74 -4.01 6.46
CA GLY A 82 10.02 -4.45 7.65
C GLY A 82 8.57 -4.85 7.40
N ALA A 83 8.07 -5.79 8.21
CA ALA A 83 6.72 -6.30 8.08
C ALA A 83 5.65 -5.34 8.66
N ASN A 84 5.99 -4.63 9.74
CA ASN A 84 5.04 -3.80 10.47
C ASN A 84 4.85 -2.43 9.79
N PRO A 85 3.61 -1.98 9.54
CA PRO A 85 3.37 -0.65 8.99
C PRO A 85 3.62 0.42 10.04
N ILE A 86 4.23 1.53 9.60
CA ILE A 86 4.62 2.65 10.48
C ILE A 86 3.99 3.98 10.07
N SER A 87 3.32 4.00 8.92
CA SER A 87 2.63 5.15 8.33
C SER A 87 1.12 5.05 8.48
N LEU A 88 0.49 6.14 8.91
CA LEU A 88 -0.95 6.25 9.13
C LEU A 88 -1.47 7.55 8.49
N GLY A 89 -2.37 7.43 7.53
CA GLY A 89 -3.21 8.52 7.06
C GLY A 89 -4.35 8.77 8.04
N LEU A 90 -4.56 10.03 8.40
CA LEU A 90 -5.62 10.42 9.32
C LEU A 90 -6.81 10.98 8.56
N ASP A 91 -8.00 10.65 9.03
CA ASP A 91 -9.22 11.31 8.59
C ASP A 91 -9.30 12.72 9.20
N SER A 92 -9.38 13.73 8.34
CA SER A 92 -9.45 15.14 8.76
C SER A 92 -10.68 15.43 9.63
N ASP A 93 -11.78 14.70 9.43
CA ASP A 93 -13.03 14.93 10.15
C ASP A 93 -12.98 14.39 11.59
N ARG A 94 -12.00 13.53 11.89
CA ARG A 94 -11.88 12.80 13.16
C ARG A 94 -10.59 13.07 13.93
N LEU A 95 -9.81 14.09 13.55
CA LEU A 95 -8.55 14.46 14.23
C LEU A 95 -8.71 14.74 15.75
N ASN A 96 -9.90 15.15 16.21
CA ASN A 96 -10.15 15.42 17.62
C ASN A 96 -10.35 14.14 18.46
N GLU A 97 -10.52 12.99 17.81
CA GLU A 97 -10.77 11.69 18.44
C GLU A 97 -9.48 10.91 18.69
N ILE A 98 -8.33 11.45 18.24
CA ILE A 98 -7.04 10.77 18.30
C ILE A 98 -5.95 11.67 18.87
N ASP A 99 -5.09 11.07 19.69
CA ASP A 99 -3.88 11.71 20.20
C ASP A 99 -2.62 10.94 19.79
N SER A 100 -1.47 11.58 20.03
CA SER A 100 -0.18 11.05 19.65
C SER A 100 0.26 9.84 20.49
N GLU A 101 -0.25 9.67 21.71
CA GLU A 101 0.05 8.49 22.53
C GLU A 101 -0.65 7.24 21.96
N THR A 102 -1.90 7.39 21.52
CA THR A 102 -2.70 6.32 20.90
C THR A 102 -2.05 5.81 19.63
N ILE A 103 -1.58 6.71 18.77
CA ILE A 103 -0.91 6.36 17.50
C ILE A 103 0.41 5.63 17.76
N ALA A 104 1.22 6.14 18.69
CA ALA A 104 2.48 5.52 19.06
C ALA A 104 2.26 4.13 19.68
N ALA A 105 1.25 3.99 20.56
CA ALA A 105 0.87 2.71 21.16
C ALA A 105 0.37 1.69 20.12
N ALA A 106 -0.29 2.16 19.07
CA ALA A 106 -0.66 1.35 17.92
C ALA A 106 0.52 0.98 17.00
N GLY A 107 1.73 1.48 17.27
CA GLY A 107 2.95 1.15 16.52
C GLY A 107 3.18 2.00 15.28
N PHE A 108 2.50 3.14 15.15
CA PHE A 108 2.71 4.08 14.06
C PHE A 108 3.61 5.23 14.50
N ALA A 109 4.46 5.71 13.60
CA ALA A 109 5.39 6.80 13.85
C ALA A 109 5.26 7.95 12.84
N ILE A 110 4.42 7.80 11.81
CA ILE A 110 4.33 8.77 10.71
C ILE A 110 2.86 9.04 10.40
N VAL A 111 2.51 10.32 10.31
CA VAL A 111 1.16 10.79 9.95
C VAL A 111 1.20 11.91 8.92
N ASP A 112 0.08 12.15 8.26
CA ASP A 112 -0.04 13.13 7.17
C ASP A 112 -0.77 14.43 7.57
N GLN A 113 -1.34 14.44 8.78
CA GLN A 113 -2.00 15.61 9.34
C GLN A 113 -1.42 16.00 10.70
N GLN A 114 -1.55 17.29 11.02
CA GLN A 114 -1.06 17.82 12.28
C GLN A 114 -2.01 17.51 13.43
N ILE A 115 -1.55 16.64 14.33
CA ILE A 115 -2.21 16.37 15.61
C ILE A 115 -1.64 17.31 16.67
N ILE A 116 -2.50 17.80 17.55
CA ILE A 116 -2.11 18.67 18.67
C ILE A 116 -2.70 18.09 19.97
N PRO A 117 -1.88 17.79 21.00
CA PRO A 117 -0.44 17.96 21.08
C PRO A 117 0.33 16.86 20.31
N LEU A 118 1.40 17.26 19.60
CA LEU A 118 2.28 16.34 18.89
C LEU A 118 3.37 15.81 19.83
N ASN A 119 3.41 14.51 20.06
CA ASN A 119 4.56 13.84 20.67
C ASN A 119 5.77 13.94 19.71
N SER A 120 6.97 14.25 20.23
CA SER A 120 8.22 14.29 19.47
C SER A 120 8.58 13.00 18.73
N GLU A 121 7.99 11.87 19.14
CA GLU A 121 8.19 10.54 18.55
C GLU A 121 7.43 10.36 17.21
N ILE A 122 6.38 11.16 16.96
CA ILE A 122 5.61 11.10 15.71
C ILE A 122 6.14 12.13 14.71
N LYS A 123 6.37 11.66 13.48
CA LYS A 123 6.69 12.51 12.32
C LYS A 123 5.41 12.87 11.59
N ASN A 124 5.24 14.16 11.33
CA ASN A 124 4.18 14.66 10.47
C ASN A 124 4.77 15.03 9.10
N LEU A 125 4.19 14.49 8.03
CA LEU A 125 4.54 14.78 6.65
C LEU A 125 3.43 15.55 5.96
N SER A 126 3.62 16.85 5.78
CA SER A 126 2.68 17.68 5.02
C SER A 126 2.82 17.46 3.52
N TYR A 127 1.72 17.59 2.78
CA TYR A 127 1.71 17.50 1.32
C TYR A 127 2.18 18.79 0.63
N ASN A 128 3.40 19.24 0.91
CA ASN A 128 3.96 20.47 0.33
C ASN A 128 4.12 20.41 -1.20
N GLY A 129 4.29 19.21 -1.77
CA GLY A 129 4.29 18.96 -3.21
C GLY A 129 2.89 19.02 -3.83
N GLY A 130 1.84 18.80 -3.05
CA GLY A 130 0.44 18.83 -3.50
C GLY A 130 0.00 17.57 -4.27
N SER A 131 -1.04 17.72 -5.07
CA SER A 131 -1.67 16.61 -5.79
C SER A 131 -0.96 16.27 -7.10
N LEU A 132 -0.81 14.98 -7.41
CA LEU A 132 -0.42 14.51 -8.75
C LEU A 132 -1.56 14.53 -9.76
N GLU A 133 -2.77 14.89 -9.36
CA GLU A 133 -3.94 14.95 -10.24
C GLU A 133 -3.83 16.09 -11.26
N LYS A 134 -4.43 15.86 -12.43
CA LYS A 134 -4.50 16.85 -13.49
C LYS A 134 -5.19 18.13 -13.02
N ASP A 135 -4.63 19.27 -13.39
CA ASP A 135 -5.16 20.61 -13.15
C ASP A 135 -5.23 21.01 -11.65
N ARG A 136 -4.59 20.26 -10.74
CA ARG A 136 -4.51 20.58 -9.30
C ARG A 136 -3.20 21.27 -8.90
N GLN A 137 -2.08 20.77 -9.39
CA GLN A 137 -0.74 21.31 -9.08
C GLN A 137 -0.01 21.77 -10.34
N THR A 138 0.78 22.83 -10.21
CA THR A 138 1.56 23.42 -11.29
C THR A 138 3.03 22.98 -11.26
N ILE A 139 3.65 22.92 -12.44
CA ILE A 139 5.08 22.63 -12.58
C ILE A 139 5.91 23.75 -11.95
N ASP A 140 5.47 25.02 -12.08
CA ASP A 140 6.17 26.17 -11.51
C ASP A 140 6.31 26.06 -9.98
N HIS A 141 5.27 25.58 -9.29
CA HIS A 141 5.34 25.32 -7.84
C HIS A 141 6.37 24.24 -7.52
N PHE A 142 6.35 23.11 -8.24
CA PHE A 142 7.34 22.05 -8.04
C PHE A 142 8.78 22.53 -8.30
N GLN A 143 8.99 23.30 -9.37
CA GLN A 143 10.29 23.87 -9.70
C GLN A 143 10.80 24.83 -8.63
N ALA A 144 9.91 25.59 -7.97
CA ALA A 144 10.28 26.42 -6.83
C ALA A 144 10.79 25.58 -5.66
N LEU A 145 10.08 24.50 -5.28
CA LEU A 145 10.52 23.61 -4.19
C LEU A 145 11.89 22.97 -4.48
N ILE A 146 12.14 22.58 -5.74
CA ILE A 146 13.44 22.05 -6.16
C ILE A 146 14.54 23.11 -6.10
N GLN A 147 14.25 24.34 -6.53
CA GLN A 147 15.21 25.46 -6.48
C GLN A 147 15.56 25.86 -5.05
N ASP A 148 14.59 25.79 -4.15
CA ASP A 148 14.76 26.08 -2.72
C ASP A 148 15.45 24.93 -1.97
N GLU A 149 15.77 23.82 -2.66
CA GLU A 149 16.36 22.60 -2.10
C GLU A 149 15.57 22.08 -0.90
N GLU A 150 14.23 22.12 -0.99
CA GLU A 150 13.32 21.63 0.05
C GLU A 150 13.70 20.19 0.46
N PRO A 151 14.01 19.92 1.73
CA PRO A 151 14.62 18.64 2.13
C PRO A 151 13.80 17.41 1.74
N LEU A 152 12.48 17.53 1.82
CA LEU A 152 11.51 16.52 1.46
C LEU A 152 10.32 17.17 0.74
N ILE A 153 10.01 16.67 -0.44
CA ILE A 153 8.81 17.06 -1.20
C ILE A 153 7.85 15.87 -1.20
N ASN A 154 6.71 16.03 -0.53
CA ASN A 154 5.70 15.01 -0.38
C ASN A 154 4.46 15.35 -1.22
N PHE A 155 4.11 14.45 -2.13
CA PHE A 155 2.91 14.54 -2.96
C PHE A 155 1.84 13.57 -2.47
N TYR A 156 0.60 13.78 -2.92
CA TYR A 156 -0.44 12.76 -2.81
C TYR A 156 -1.04 12.41 -4.16
N TRP A 157 -1.56 11.19 -4.24
CA TRP A 157 -2.26 10.63 -5.38
C TRP A 157 -3.57 10.01 -4.93
N HIS A 158 -4.65 10.35 -5.63
CA HIS A 158 -5.96 9.78 -5.44
C HIS A 158 -6.47 9.29 -6.79
N ALA A 159 -6.68 7.97 -6.93
CA ALA A 159 -6.93 7.37 -8.23
C ALA A 159 -8.39 7.47 -8.68
N ARG A 160 -9.31 7.60 -7.74
CA ARG A 160 -10.75 7.67 -7.99
C ARG A 160 -11.42 8.64 -7.04
N ASP A 161 -12.21 9.54 -7.57
CA ASP A 161 -13.15 10.33 -6.78
C ASP A 161 -14.57 9.81 -7.06
N HIS A 162 -15.12 9.07 -6.10
CA HIS A 162 -16.36 8.29 -6.28
C HIS A 162 -16.28 7.37 -7.51
N ASP A 163 -17.15 7.56 -8.51
CA ASP A 163 -17.20 6.78 -9.75
C ASP A 163 -16.26 7.31 -10.85
N VAL A 164 -15.51 8.37 -10.58
CA VAL A 164 -14.68 9.06 -11.58
C VAL A 164 -13.23 8.65 -11.43
N ILE A 165 -12.67 8.05 -12.50
CA ILE A 165 -11.24 7.79 -12.60
C ILE A 165 -10.49 9.12 -12.74
N VAL A 166 -9.58 9.37 -11.82
CA VAL A 166 -8.74 10.56 -11.83
C VAL A 166 -7.57 10.36 -12.78
N ARG A 167 -7.16 11.44 -13.44
CA ARG A 167 -6.05 11.44 -14.40
C ARG A 167 -4.84 12.13 -13.79
N PRO A 168 -3.63 11.57 -13.92
CA PRO A 168 -2.42 12.23 -13.45
C PRO A 168 -2.07 13.44 -14.33
N ASN A 169 -1.41 14.43 -13.73
CA ASN A 169 -0.77 15.52 -14.45
C ASN A 169 0.53 15.01 -15.10
N SER A 170 0.45 14.58 -16.36
CA SER A 170 1.57 13.97 -17.07
C SER A 170 2.81 14.88 -17.17
N GLU A 171 2.61 16.19 -17.31
CA GLU A 171 3.73 17.13 -17.43
C GLU A 171 4.46 17.31 -16.09
N LEU A 172 3.71 17.40 -14.99
CA LEU A 172 4.28 17.43 -13.64
C LEU A 172 5.01 16.12 -13.33
N VAL A 173 4.39 14.97 -13.60
CA VAL A 173 5.01 13.64 -13.40
C VAL A 173 6.32 13.53 -14.16
N SER A 174 6.33 13.89 -15.46
CA SER A 174 7.57 13.86 -16.25
C SER A 174 8.64 14.81 -15.69
N SER A 175 8.25 15.97 -15.16
CA SER A 175 9.18 16.89 -14.51
C SER A 175 9.78 16.29 -13.24
N ILE A 176 8.96 15.61 -12.42
CA ILE A 176 9.41 14.93 -11.19
C ILE A 176 10.39 13.81 -11.54
N GLU A 177 10.01 12.91 -12.45
CA GLU A 177 10.82 11.74 -12.84
C GLU A 177 12.16 12.12 -13.49
N SER A 178 12.26 13.31 -14.07
CA SER A 178 13.51 13.83 -14.64
C SER A 178 14.52 14.35 -13.61
N THR A 179 14.13 14.43 -12.34
CA THR A 179 15.04 14.88 -11.28
C THR A 179 16.02 13.78 -10.86
N THR A 180 17.15 14.20 -10.28
CA THR A 180 18.12 13.31 -9.64
C THR A 180 17.81 13.16 -8.14
N ALA A 181 16.55 13.26 -7.73
CA ALA A 181 16.17 13.20 -6.33
C ALA A 181 16.25 11.77 -5.79
N TRP A 182 16.33 11.64 -4.46
CA TRP A 182 16.06 10.37 -3.81
C TRP A 182 14.55 10.10 -3.82
N PHE A 183 14.11 9.13 -4.61
CA PHE A 183 12.73 8.66 -4.58
C PHE A 183 12.56 7.61 -3.48
N THR A 184 11.72 7.93 -2.50
CA THR A 184 11.59 7.16 -1.26
C THR A 184 10.14 7.13 -0.79
N THR A 185 9.85 6.30 0.20
CA THR A 185 8.55 6.24 0.87
C THR A 185 8.61 7.00 2.19
N TRP A 186 7.46 7.24 2.82
CA TRP A 186 7.40 7.87 4.14
C TRP A 186 8.23 7.14 5.19
N GLY A 187 8.01 5.83 5.29
CA GLY A 187 8.68 4.94 6.22
C GLY A 187 10.17 4.85 5.96
N GLU A 188 10.59 4.65 4.71
CA GLU A 188 12.02 4.59 4.37
C GLU A 188 12.73 5.92 4.70
N HIS A 189 12.12 7.06 4.38
CA HIS A 189 12.67 8.36 4.72
C HIS A 189 12.75 8.56 6.24
N ALA A 190 11.67 8.33 6.98
CA ALA A 190 11.64 8.55 8.41
C ALA A 190 12.58 7.61 9.17
N SER A 191 12.65 6.34 8.77
CA SER A 191 13.62 5.37 9.27
C SER A 191 15.05 5.82 9.01
N TYR A 192 15.36 6.28 7.80
CA TYR A 192 16.68 6.82 7.49
C TYR A 192 17.03 7.97 8.45
N GLN A 193 16.11 8.93 8.64
CA GLN A 193 16.33 10.06 9.55
C GLN A 193 16.54 9.63 11.01
N ALA A 194 15.79 8.62 11.48
CA ALA A 194 15.87 8.11 12.83
C ALA A 194 17.18 7.37 13.12
N MET A 195 17.78 6.77 12.09
CA MET A 195 18.94 5.89 12.20
C MET A 195 20.28 6.54 11.84
N LYS A 196 20.28 7.78 11.34
CA LYS A 196 21.51 8.50 10.97
C LYS A 196 22.54 8.45 12.10
N SER A 197 23.67 7.85 11.81
CA SER A 197 24.81 7.80 12.72
C SER A 197 26.13 7.70 11.96
N GLU A 198 27.20 8.09 12.63
CA GLU A 198 28.55 7.87 12.12
C GLU A 198 28.94 6.39 12.28
N PHE A 199 29.51 5.83 11.23
CA PHE A 199 30.18 4.53 11.23
C PHE A 199 31.44 4.56 12.08
N SER A 200 31.78 3.41 12.65
CA SER A 200 33.10 3.17 13.24
C SER A 200 34.14 3.03 12.12
N LEU A 201 35.33 3.59 12.33
CA LEU A 201 36.44 3.60 11.38
C LEU A 201 37.71 3.12 12.09
N ASP A 202 38.31 2.05 11.58
CA ASP A 202 39.68 1.64 11.87
C ASP A 202 40.53 1.82 10.60
N ASN A 203 41.39 2.83 10.65
CA ASN A 203 42.33 3.21 9.60
C ASN A 203 43.80 2.98 10.02
N SER A 204 44.05 2.01 10.91
CA SER A 204 45.39 1.65 11.36
C SER A 204 46.31 1.17 10.22
N SER A 205 45.74 0.60 9.17
CA SER A 205 46.42 0.28 7.91
C SER A 205 46.22 1.41 6.91
N SER A 206 47.32 1.91 6.34
CA SER A 206 47.26 2.99 5.35
C SER A 206 46.63 2.56 4.02
N ASP A 207 46.74 1.28 3.67
CA ASP A 207 46.34 0.79 2.34
C ASP A 207 44.93 0.17 2.36
N SER A 208 44.31 0.09 3.54
CA SER A 208 42.96 -0.44 3.72
C SER A 208 42.29 0.09 4.98
N TRP A 209 41.01 0.44 4.91
CA TRP A 209 40.22 0.80 6.09
C TRP A 209 39.20 -0.29 6.41
N LEU A 210 38.91 -0.45 7.70
CA LEU A 210 37.78 -1.24 8.18
C LEU A 210 36.71 -0.28 8.68
N VAL A 211 35.51 -0.37 8.11
CA VAL A 211 34.39 0.52 8.45
C VAL A 211 33.19 -0.31 8.85
N ALA A 212 32.55 0.00 9.96
CA ALA A 212 31.35 -0.70 10.42
C ALA A 212 30.22 0.26 10.75
N PHE A 213 29.01 -0.09 10.31
CA PHE A 213 27.81 0.49 10.87
C PHE A 213 27.38 -0.38 12.05
N GLU A 214 27.67 0.07 13.27
CA GLU A 214 27.27 -0.66 14.47
C GLU A 214 25.74 -0.72 14.56
N SER A 215 25.20 -1.92 14.74
CA SER A 215 23.79 -2.08 15.10
C SER A 215 23.67 -1.84 16.60
N ASP A 216 23.16 -0.68 17.00
CA ASP A 216 22.77 -0.49 18.39
C ASP A 216 21.57 -1.40 18.67
N SER A 217 21.77 -2.45 19.46
CA SER A 217 20.69 -3.33 19.94
C SER A 217 19.70 -2.62 20.89
N GLN A 218 19.77 -1.29 20.99
CA GLN A 218 19.00 -0.40 21.85
C GLN A 218 18.66 0.91 21.12
N SER A 219 18.37 0.88 19.82
CA SER A 219 17.73 2.05 19.19
C SER A 219 16.46 2.39 19.99
N SER A 220 16.36 3.62 20.48
CA SER A 220 15.31 4.05 21.41
C SER A 220 13.88 4.00 20.86
N ASN A 221 13.71 3.65 19.57
CA ASN A 221 12.43 3.61 18.86
C ASN A 221 12.35 2.34 18.00
N ASP A 222 11.98 1.21 18.60
CA ASP A 222 11.74 -0.10 17.93
C ASP A 222 10.69 -0.06 16.80
N VAL A 223 10.08 1.10 16.55
CA VAL A 223 9.07 1.30 15.51
C VAL A 223 9.71 1.46 14.13
N PHE A 224 10.83 2.16 14.00
CA PHE A 224 11.44 2.41 12.68
C PHE A 224 12.15 1.16 12.14
N TRP A 225 12.05 0.93 10.83
CA TRP A 225 12.78 -0.16 10.17
C TRP A 225 14.28 0.10 10.09
N ASP A 226 15.05 -1.00 10.13
CA ASP A 226 16.47 -1.00 9.81
C ASP A 226 16.68 -0.71 8.31
N VAL A 227 17.29 0.43 8.01
CA VAL A 227 17.58 0.86 6.63
C VAL A 227 19.06 1.22 6.45
N PRO A 228 19.61 1.15 5.22
CA PRO A 228 20.98 1.58 4.98
C PRO A 228 21.16 3.07 5.24
N ILE A 229 22.30 3.46 5.81
CA ILE A 229 22.68 4.87 6.05
C ILE A 229 23.87 5.23 5.17
N THR A 230 23.92 6.47 4.66
CA THR A 230 25.02 6.96 3.85
C THR A 230 25.95 7.88 4.65
N ASN A 231 27.23 7.55 4.69
CA ASN A 231 28.28 8.43 5.22
C ASN A 231 29.24 8.87 4.12
N LYS A 232 29.69 10.12 4.20
CA LYS A 232 30.71 10.69 3.34
C LYS A 232 32.03 10.83 4.11
N PHE A 233 33.04 10.11 3.66
CA PHE A 233 34.42 10.28 4.08
C PHE A 233 35.10 11.25 3.14
N SER A 234 35.83 12.22 3.67
CA SER A 234 36.53 13.25 2.87
C SER A 234 38.00 13.31 3.26
N ASN A 235 38.81 13.87 2.35
CA ASN A 235 40.26 14.03 2.49
C ASN A 235 41.03 12.69 2.43
N ILE A 236 40.57 11.73 1.61
CA ILE A 236 41.11 10.36 1.55
C ILE A 236 42.49 10.30 0.89
N ASN A 237 42.74 11.12 -0.13
CA ASN A 237 43.95 11.21 -0.95
C ASN A 237 44.41 9.89 -1.58
N ALA A 238 43.49 8.96 -1.86
CA ALA A 238 43.72 7.70 -2.54
C ALA A 238 42.46 7.26 -3.31
N ASP A 239 42.61 6.42 -4.32
CA ASP A 239 41.50 5.88 -5.09
C ASP A 239 41.04 4.54 -4.50
N VAL A 240 39.73 4.36 -4.36
CA VAL A 240 39.11 3.14 -3.87
C VAL A 240 39.14 2.09 -4.98
N VAL A 241 39.78 0.95 -4.69
CA VAL A 241 39.88 -0.18 -5.61
C VAL A 241 38.71 -1.15 -5.42
N SER A 242 38.30 -1.36 -4.18
CA SER A 242 37.20 -2.28 -3.85
C SER A 242 36.68 -2.03 -2.44
N VAL A 243 35.39 -2.29 -2.22
CA VAL A 243 34.78 -2.33 -0.89
C VAL A 243 34.18 -3.71 -0.70
N ASN A 244 34.63 -4.46 0.31
CA ASN A 244 34.26 -5.86 0.49
C ASN A 244 33.55 -6.10 1.83
N TYR A 245 32.39 -6.73 1.79
CA TYR A 245 31.70 -7.33 2.93
C TYR A 245 32.05 -8.82 2.96
N GLY A 246 33.04 -9.20 3.77
CA GLY A 246 33.61 -10.55 3.72
C GLY A 246 34.25 -10.84 2.37
N ASP A 247 33.74 -11.85 1.66
CA ASP A 247 34.17 -12.23 0.30
C ASP A 247 33.31 -11.60 -0.82
N ILE A 248 32.30 -10.80 -0.47
CA ILE A 248 31.39 -10.15 -1.42
C ILE A 248 31.84 -8.71 -1.64
N SER A 249 32.17 -8.35 -2.88
CA SER A 249 32.38 -6.94 -3.25
C SER A 249 31.03 -6.23 -3.30
N LEU A 250 30.95 -5.07 -2.66
CA LEU A 250 29.81 -4.17 -2.82
C LEU A 250 29.89 -3.47 -4.18
N ASP A 251 28.72 -3.23 -4.75
CA ASP A 251 28.57 -2.54 -6.02
C ASP A 251 28.88 -1.04 -5.89
N GLU A 252 29.44 -0.48 -6.96
CA GLU A 252 29.63 0.96 -7.08
C GLU A 252 28.30 1.64 -7.44
N LEU A 253 27.94 2.70 -6.71
CA LEU A 253 26.69 3.43 -6.86
C LEU A 253 26.84 4.48 -7.96
N GLU A 254 25.84 4.54 -8.85
CA GLU A 254 25.69 5.67 -9.75
C GLU A 254 25.39 6.95 -8.97
N ILE A 255 25.88 8.10 -9.46
CA ILE A 255 25.68 9.40 -8.81
C ILE A 255 24.19 9.74 -8.64
N ASP A 256 23.38 9.37 -9.64
CA ASP A 256 21.95 9.67 -9.69
C ASP A 256 21.10 8.46 -9.26
N SER A 257 21.69 7.45 -8.61
CA SER A 257 20.96 6.28 -8.11
C SER A 257 19.78 6.75 -7.25
N PRO A 258 18.53 6.51 -7.67
CA PRO A 258 17.36 7.16 -7.06
C PRO A 258 16.82 6.43 -5.84
N HIS A 259 17.18 5.16 -5.61
CA HIS A 259 16.57 4.30 -4.60
C HIS A 259 17.58 3.85 -3.56
N LEU A 260 17.16 3.80 -2.30
CA LEU A 260 18.01 3.41 -1.18
C LEU A 260 18.51 1.97 -1.33
N GLN A 261 19.84 1.82 -1.32
CA GLN A 261 20.55 0.56 -1.40
C GLN A 261 21.95 0.68 -0.79
N THR A 262 22.53 -0.44 -0.37
CA THR A 262 23.94 -0.50 0.03
C THR A 262 24.86 -0.34 -1.17
N GLY A 263 26.04 0.21 -0.95
CA GLY A 263 27.04 0.35 -1.99
C GLY A 263 28.02 1.47 -1.66
N TRP A 264 28.87 1.82 -2.61
CA TRP A 264 29.85 2.88 -2.42
C TRP A 264 30.05 3.66 -3.72
N ARG A 265 30.51 4.90 -3.65
CA ARG A 265 31.05 5.61 -4.81
C ARG A 265 32.14 6.55 -4.38
N GLN A 266 33.08 6.82 -5.26
CA GLN A 266 34.07 7.86 -5.03
C GLN A 266 33.82 9.06 -5.92
N GLU A 267 33.90 10.25 -5.33
CA GLU A 267 33.85 11.50 -6.07
C GLU A 267 35.01 12.38 -5.63
N ASN A 268 35.98 12.53 -6.52
CA ASN A 268 37.24 13.21 -6.24
C ASN A 268 37.89 12.61 -4.98
N ASN A 269 38.03 13.44 -3.94
CA ASN A 269 38.69 13.10 -2.69
C ASN A 269 37.73 12.65 -1.58
N SER A 270 36.52 12.23 -1.96
CA SER A 270 35.49 11.79 -1.04
C SER A 270 34.94 10.42 -1.42
N LEU A 271 34.82 9.54 -0.43
CA LEU A 271 34.12 8.26 -0.54
C LEU A 271 32.74 8.42 0.09
N ILE A 272 31.72 8.05 -0.65
CA ILE A 272 30.35 7.94 -0.18
C ILE A 272 30.09 6.45 -0.02
N LEU A 273 29.71 6.05 1.19
CA LEU A 273 29.53 4.65 1.57
C LEU A 273 28.18 4.49 2.23
N THR A 274 27.37 3.56 1.72
CA THR A 274 26.05 3.25 2.25
C THR A 274 26.03 1.82 2.78
N LEU A 275 25.80 1.66 4.08
CA LEU A 275 25.84 0.37 4.78
C LEU A 275 24.54 0.09 5.51
N MET A 276 24.16 -1.18 5.61
CA MET A 276 23.12 -1.65 6.52
C MET A 276 23.61 -1.67 7.98
N PRO A 277 22.71 -1.53 8.97
CA PRO A 277 23.03 -1.75 10.37
C PRO A 277 23.67 -3.13 10.59
N GLY A 278 24.73 -3.19 11.38
CA GLY A 278 25.51 -4.39 11.65
C GLY A 278 26.46 -4.81 10.52
N GLN A 279 26.55 -4.04 9.43
CA GLN A 279 27.44 -4.34 8.31
C GLN A 279 28.84 -3.78 8.55
N GLN A 280 29.87 -4.61 8.33
CA GLN A 280 31.29 -4.23 8.41
C GLN A 280 32.01 -4.53 7.10
N VAL A 281 32.63 -3.52 6.51
CA VAL A 281 33.31 -3.62 5.21
C VAL A 281 34.79 -3.29 5.31
N ARG A 282 35.59 -3.91 4.43
CA ARG A 282 36.98 -3.54 4.19
C ARG A 282 37.07 -2.75 2.88
N ILE A 283 37.56 -1.53 2.97
CA ILE A 283 37.86 -0.67 1.83
C ILE A 283 39.34 -0.84 1.51
N ASN A 284 39.67 -1.16 0.26
CA ASN A 284 41.05 -1.24 -0.21
C ASN A 284 41.33 -0.07 -1.15
N PHE A 285 42.48 0.56 -0.98
CA PHE A 285 42.92 1.70 -1.79
C PHE A 285 44.05 1.31 -2.73
N ASP A 286 44.24 2.09 -3.80
CA ASP A 286 45.32 1.91 -4.76
C ASP A 286 46.69 2.29 -4.19
N THR A 287 46.67 3.25 -3.26
CA THR A 287 47.79 3.88 -2.58
C THR A 287 47.42 4.09 -1.11
N SER A 288 48.39 4.55 -0.32
CA SER A 288 48.17 4.84 1.11
C SER A 288 47.19 6.01 1.28
N ALA A 289 46.00 5.71 1.82
CA ALA A 289 45.00 6.69 2.17
C ALA A 289 45.43 7.52 3.39
N ASN A 290 44.85 8.71 3.50
CA ASN A 290 45.12 9.67 4.55
C ASN A 290 44.40 9.31 5.84
N ASN A 291 45.16 9.16 6.93
CA ASN A 291 44.61 8.79 8.24
C ASN A 291 43.82 9.92 8.91
N ASP A 292 43.95 11.18 8.45
CA ASP A 292 43.21 12.34 8.98
C ASP A 292 41.90 12.60 8.20
N SER A 293 41.26 11.55 7.69
CA SER A 293 39.99 11.65 6.99
C SER A 293 38.86 12.14 7.90
N THR A 294 37.97 12.98 7.37
CA THR A 294 36.78 13.44 8.09
C THR A 294 35.55 12.70 7.61
N GLN A 295 34.66 12.34 8.53
CA GLN A 295 33.41 11.68 8.23
C GLN A 295 32.22 12.61 8.50
N GLN A 296 31.19 12.51 7.68
CA GLN A 296 29.91 13.17 7.91
C GLN A 296 28.77 12.26 7.44
N THR A 297 27.74 12.09 8.26
CA THR A 297 26.51 11.43 7.83
C THR A 297 25.72 12.30 6.87
N CYS A 298 25.36 11.72 5.72
CA CYS A 298 24.58 12.42 4.72
C CYS A 298 23.12 12.50 5.17
N GLU A 299 22.56 13.70 5.07
CA GLU A 299 21.18 13.98 5.47
C GLU A 299 20.14 13.16 4.68
N ARG A 300 20.51 12.64 3.51
CA ARG A 300 19.71 11.78 2.61
C ARG A 300 20.62 10.75 1.94
N PHE A 301 20.02 9.68 1.44
CA PHE A 301 20.70 8.63 0.68
C PHE A 301 21.57 9.19 -0.44
N ASN A 302 22.75 8.59 -0.64
CA ASN A 302 23.73 8.96 -1.68
C ASN A 302 24.13 10.45 -1.66
N CYS A 303 23.87 11.12 -0.54
CA CYS A 303 24.04 12.55 -0.34
C CYS A 303 23.23 13.41 -1.33
N HIS A 304 22.07 12.91 -1.75
CA HIS A 304 21.08 13.65 -2.54
C HIS A 304 20.65 14.94 -1.83
N LYS A 305 20.37 15.98 -2.61
CA LYS A 305 19.95 17.29 -2.09
C LYS A 305 18.50 17.29 -1.59
N VAL A 306 17.64 16.59 -2.31
CA VAL A 306 16.19 16.55 -2.11
C VAL A 306 15.72 15.09 -2.11
N ALA A 307 14.73 14.80 -1.27
CA ALA A 307 13.98 13.55 -1.30
C ALA A 307 12.54 13.82 -1.80
N ILE A 308 11.98 12.87 -2.54
CA ILE A 308 10.61 12.94 -3.05
C ILE A 308 9.87 11.67 -2.65
N THR A 309 8.66 11.86 -2.11
CA THR A 309 7.75 10.77 -1.73
C THR A 309 6.34 11.06 -2.22
N VAL A 310 5.54 10.02 -2.41
CA VAL A 310 4.14 10.11 -2.81
C VAL A 310 3.28 9.23 -1.91
N ALA A 311 2.18 9.76 -1.40
CA ALA A 311 1.17 8.95 -0.72
C ALA A 311 0.00 8.60 -1.67
N GLY A 312 -0.33 7.33 -1.77
CA GLY A 312 -1.61 6.91 -2.33
C GLY A 312 -2.69 6.98 -1.25
N ILE A 313 -3.48 8.04 -1.23
CA ILE A 313 -4.50 8.24 -0.19
C ILE A 313 -5.76 7.43 -0.49
N HIS A 314 -6.47 6.95 0.54
CA HIS A 314 -7.68 6.14 0.42
C HIS A 314 -7.54 4.93 -0.52
N THR A 315 -6.42 4.20 -0.44
CA THR A 315 -6.12 3.08 -1.35
C THR A 315 -7.01 1.89 -1.03
N ASN A 316 -8.16 1.82 -1.70
CA ASN A 316 -9.12 0.73 -1.53
C ASN A 316 -9.10 -0.32 -2.64
N ASP A 317 -8.46 0.02 -3.77
CA ASP A 317 -8.18 -0.88 -4.89
C ASP A 317 -6.75 -0.65 -5.36
N LEU A 318 -5.82 -1.47 -4.89
CA LEU A 318 -4.42 -1.31 -5.26
C LEU A 318 -4.20 -1.39 -6.77
N PHE A 319 -5.00 -2.17 -7.52
CA PHE A 319 -4.91 -2.21 -8.98
C PHE A 319 -5.24 -0.85 -9.59
N ASP A 320 -6.40 -0.27 -9.24
CA ASP A 320 -6.78 1.03 -9.80
C ASP A 320 -5.85 2.17 -9.34
N TRP A 321 -5.31 2.08 -8.12
CA TRP A 321 -4.38 3.05 -7.56
C TRP A 321 -3.01 3.02 -8.23
N SER A 322 -2.49 1.81 -8.50
CA SER A 322 -1.11 1.62 -8.97
C SER A 322 -0.95 1.53 -10.49
N ARG A 323 -1.98 1.14 -11.26
CA ARG A 323 -1.90 0.85 -12.73
C ARG A 323 -1.35 1.94 -13.64
N ARG A 324 -1.10 3.15 -13.13
CA ARG A 324 -0.52 4.28 -13.89
C ARG A 324 0.97 4.48 -13.59
N TRP A 325 1.52 3.67 -12.70
CA TRP A 325 2.81 3.90 -12.04
C TRP A 325 3.76 2.70 -12.17
N ASP A 326 3.51 1.78 -13.10
CA ASP A 326 4.29 0.52 -13.20
C ASP A 326 5.78 0.78 -13.48
N ASP A 327 6.09 1.75 -14.34
CA ASP A 327 7.46 2.07 -14.78
C ASP A 327 8.04 3.34 -14.14
N THR A 328 7.45 3.82 -13.04
CA THR A 328 7.89 5.08 -12.41
C THR A 328 9.09 4.85 -11.47
N PRO A 329 10.08 5.78 -11.43
CA PRO A 329 11.08 5.80 -10.38
C PRO A 329 10.50 6.27 -9.04
N MET A 330 9.33 6.92 -9.01
CA MET A 330 8.70 7.34 -7.77
C MET A 330 8.38 6.14 -6.88
N ARG A 331 8.40 6.37 -5.56
CA ARG A 331 8.04 5.37 -4.56
C ARG A 331 6.84 5.86 -3.78
N PHE A 332 5.90 4.94 -3.60
CA PHE A 332 4.60 5.25 -3.02
C PHE A 332 4.49 4.64 -1.62
N THR A 333 3.93 5.42 -0.70
CA THR A 333 3.30 4.92 0.51
C THR A 333 1.81 4.77 0.22
N TRP A 334 1.35 3.55 -0.04
CA TRP A 334 -0.07 3.25 -0.25
C TRP A 334 -0.76 3.22 1.10
N LEU A 335 -1.55 4.25 1.40
CA LEU A 335 -2.37 4.32 2.61
C LEU A 335 -3.65 3.54 2.35
N VAL A 336 -3.64 2.28 2.79
CA VAL A 336 -4.67 1.29 2.50
C VAL A 336 -5.88 1.50 3.39
N GLU A 337 -7.05 1.44 2.76
CA GLU A 337 -8.35 1.45 3.40
C GLU A 337 -9.17 0.32 2.75
N PRO A 338 -9.59 -0.72 3.49
CA PRO A 338 -10.49 -1.75 2.94
C PRO A 338 -11.74 -1.12 2.30
N ARG A 339 -12.45 -1.81 1.42
CA ARG A 339 -13.69 -1.24 0.83
C ARG A 339 -14.87 -1.46 1.75
N GLU A 340 -15.84 -0.55 1.75
CA GLU A 340 -17.16 -0.87 2.33
C GLU A 340 -17.83 -1.98 1.53
N VAL A 341 -18.48 -2.93 2.21
CA VAL A 341 -19.34 -3.88 1.50
C VAL A 341 -20.53 -3.11 0.94
N SER A 342 -20.66 -3.08 -0.39
CA SER A 342 -21.83 -2.46 -1.04
C SER A 342 -23.10 -3.04 -0.41
N GLN A 343 -23.96 -2.18 0.15
CA GLN A 343 -25.17 -2.62 0.88
C GLN A 343 -25.89 -3.71 0.07
N TYR A 344 -26.01 -4.90 0.67
CA TYR A 344 -26.61 -6.07 0.06
C TYR A 344 -27.95 -5.71 -0.59
N ASN A 345 -28.00 -5.68 -1.93
CA ASN A 345 -29.20 -5.29 -2.64
C ASN A 345 -30.21 -6.45 -2.62
N TRP A 346 -31.13 -6.42 -1.65
CA TRP A 346 -32.21 -7.40 -1.45
C TRP A 346 -33.07 -7.64 -2.71
N ILE A 347 -33.01 -6.74 -3.69
CA ILE A 347 -33.73 -6.82 -4.95
C ILE A 347 -33.37 -8.11 -5.70
N LEU A 348 -32.10 -8.48 -5.81
CA LEU A 348 -31.65 -9.67 -6.55
C LEU A 348 -32.16 -10.98 -5.91
N PRO A 349 -31.99 -11.20 -4.59
CA PRO A 349 -32.59 -12.31 -3.87
C PRO A 349 -34.13 -12.34 -3.96
N ALA A 350 -34.79 -11.18 -3.83
CA ALA A 350 -36.24 -11.10 -3.93
C ALA A 350 -36.74 -11.48 -5.34
N PHE A 351 -36.06 -11.03 -6.40
CA PHE A 351 -36.34 -11.46 -7.76
C PHE A 351 -36.15 -12.97 -7.93
N ALA A 352 -35.08 -13.55 -7.37
CA ALA A 352 -34.85 -14.99 -7.41
C ALA A 352 -35.99 -15.78 -6.75
N VAL A 353 -36.47 -15.34 -5.58
CA VAL A 353 -37.62 -15.95 -4.89
C VAL A 353 -38.91 -15.81 -5.72
N ILE A 354 -39.17 -14.64 -6.30
CA ILE A 354 -40.35 -14.40 -7.16
C ILE A 354 -40.33 -15.30 -8.40
N VAL A 355 -39.17 -15.44 -9.06
CA VAL A 355 -39.00 -16.34 -10.21
C VAL A 355 -39.19 -17.80 -9.80
N ALA A 356 -38.60 -18.21 -8.67
CA ALA A 356 -38.73 -19.57 -8.15
C ALA A 356 -40.17 -19.93 -7.76
N LEU A 357 -40.99 -18.97 -7.30
CA LEU A 357 -42.40 -19.18 -6.97
C LEU A 357 -43.33 -19.07 -8.20
N SER A 358 -43.00 -18.20 -9.16
CA SER A 358 -43.83 -18.00 -10.36
C SER A 358 -43.79 -19.19 -11.31
N ALA A 359 -42.65 -19.85 -11.48
CA ALA A 359 -42.52 -21.01 -12.37
C ALA A 359 -43.44 -22.19 -11.98
N PRO A 360 -43.48 -22.67 -10.71
CA PRO A 360 -44.43 -23.69 -10.27
C PRO A 360 -45.89 -23.27 -10.43
N VAL A 361 -46.22 -22.01 -10.11
CA VAL A 361 -47.59 -21.50 -10.22
C VAL A 361 -48.04 -21.47 -11.68
N ALA A 362 -47.18 -21.00 -12.59
CA ALA A 362 -47.45 -20.99 -14.02
C ALA A 362 -47.66 -22.41 -14.57
N ILE A 363 -46.81 -23.36 -14.17
CA ILE A 363 -46.95 -24.78 -14.56
C ILE A 363 -48.26 -25.37 -14.04
N ILE A 364 -48.60 -25.15 -12.76
CA ILE A 364 -49.85 -25.65 -12.17
C ILE A 364 -51.07 -25.03 -12.86
N TRP A 365 -51.02 -23.73 -13.15
CA TRP A 365 -52.09 -23.03 -13.84
C TRP A 365 -52.28 -23.56 -15.26
N LEU A 366 -51.19 -23.73 -16.01
CA LEU A 366 -51.20 -24.24 -17.38
C LEU A 366 -51.73 -25.68 -17.44
N VAL A 367 -51.25 -26.57 -16.55
CA VAL A 367 -51.76 -27.96 -16.45
C VAL A 367 -53.23 -28.01 -16.07
N LYS A 368 -53.69 -27.13 -15.16
CA LYS A 368 -55.10 -27.06 -14.76
C LYS A 368 -55.99 -26.56 -15.90
N ASN A 369 -55.50 -25.61 -16.68
CA ASN A 369 -56.23 -25.07 -17.83
C ASN A 369 -56.31 -26.09 -18.97
N ASP A 370 -55.22 -26.81 -19.23
CA ASP A 370 -55.16 -27.87 -20.24
C ASP A 370 -56.07 -29.05 -19.90
N ARG A 371 -56.12 -29.47 -18.62
CA ARG A 371 -57.10 -30.46 -18.15
C ARG A 371 -58.55 -30.03 -18.33
N ARG A 372 -58.85 -28.74 -18.10
CA ARG A 372 -60.21 -28.20 -18.31
C ARG A 372 -60.57 -28.19 -19.80
N ALA A 373 -59.62 -27.84 -20.67
CA ALA A 373 -59.81 -27.89 -22.11
C ALA A 373 -60.06 -29.33 -22.60
N GLN A 374 -59.26 -30.30 -22.14
CA GLN A 374 -59.46 -31.72 -22.46
C GLN A 374 -60.81 -32.25 -21.95
N GLN A 375 -61.24 -31.86 -20.75
CA GLN A 375 -62.56 -32.23 -20.23
C GLN A 375 -63.70 -31.62 -21.05
N ALA A 376 -63.56 -30.36 -21.50
CA ALA A 376 -64.56 -29.72 -22.34
C ALA A 376 -64.66 -30.39 -23.73
N ILE A 377 -63.52 -30.76 -24.32
CA ILE A 377 -63.47 -31.50 -25.60
C ILE A 377 -64.10 -32.89 -25.44
N ALA A 378 -63.79 -33.62 -24.37
CA ALA A 378 -64.39 -34.93 -24.11
C ALA A 378 -65.92 -34.86 -23.92
N VAL A 379 -66.43 -33.79 -23.29
CA VAL A 379 -67.88 -33.56 -23.15
C VAL A 379 -68.52 -33.25 -24.50
N LEU A 380 -67.86 -32.48 -25.36
CA LEU A 380 -68.34 -32.19 -26.71
C LEU A 380 -68.34 -33.44 -27.61
N ASP A 381 -67.31 -34.26 -27.57
CA ASP A 381 -67.26 -35.55 -28.30
C ASP A 381 -68.36 -36.51 -27.84
N THR A 382 -68.73 -36.52 -26.56
CA THR A 382 -69.87 -37.31 -26.07
C THR A 382 -71.22 -36.76 -26.53
N LEU A 383 -71.35 -35.43 -26.71
CA LEU A 383 -72.58 -34.80 -27.19
C LEU A 383 -72.78 -35.02 -28.70
N ASP A 384 -71.71 -34.97 -29.49
CA ASP A 384 -71.77 -35.29 -30.91
C ASP A 384 -72.11 -36.77 -31.14
N ASN A 385 -71.53 -37.70 -30.36
CA ASN A 385 -71.90 -39.12 -30.46
C ASN A 385 -73.37 -39.41 -30.10
N LEU A 386 -73.96 -38.70 -29.15
CA LEU A 386 -75.38 -38.83 -28.80
C LEU A 386 -76.32 -38.32 -29.91
N LYS A 387 -75.84 -37.39 -30.76
CA LYS A 387 -76.63 -36.81 -31.85
C LYS A 387 -76.69 -37.71 -33.10
N PHE A 388 -75.79 -38.67 -33.21
CA PHE A 388 -75.74 -39.64 -34.32
C PHE A 388 -76.43 -40.98 -34.01
N GLU A 389 -76.93 -41.19 -32.79
CA GLU A 389 -77.73 -42.39 -32.43
C GLU A 389 -79.25 -42.18 -32.55
N GLU A 390 -79.72 -40.98 -32.94
CA GLU A 390 -81.15 -40.64 -33.11
C GLU A 390 -81.63 -40.55 -34.59
N GLU A 391 -80.81 -40.92 -35.57
CA GLU A 391 -81.24 -41.20 -36.97
C GLU A 391 -81.19 -42.69 -37.27
#